data_AF-D7DTP2-F1
#
_entry.id   AF-D7DTP2-F1
#
_cell.length_a   1.000
_cell.length_b   1.000
_cell.length_c   1.000
_cell.angle_alpha   90.00
_cell.angle_beta   90.00
_cell.angle_gamma   90.00
#
_symmetry.space_group_name_H-M   'P 1'
#
loop_
_entity.id
_entity.type
_entity.pdbx_description
1 polymer ?
#
loop_
_entity_poly.entity_id
_entity_poly.type
_entity_poly.pdbx_seq_one_letter_code
_entity_poly.pdbx_strand_id
1 'polypeptide(L)'
;MDAYSLLFLKCTEYEVYKGETKVPLWQITKEDIKAKNVNFDLPWSSIQDLAITLFDILKDQRRNPDLTYLNLEEILVGISFLNSESSGTLISNQDMATIACINHLDDLLSTRISKICAHNVLMKMPETACLFEKIAFGFPQKKDVKITVNPELTKIIQRLRNCEFESELLN
;
A
#
# COMPACT_ATOMS: atom_id res chain seq x y z
N MET A 1 6.54 17.71 4.30
CA MET A 1 6.16 16.45 3.62
C MET A 1 5.25 15.69 4.55
N ASP A 2 4.00 15.45 4.13
CA ASP A 2 3.05 14.65 4.92
C ASP A 2 3.36 13.13 4.81
N ALA A 3 2.65 12.32 5.59
CA ALA A 3 2.86 10.87 5.65
C ALA A 3 2.63 10.16 4.30
N TYR A 4 1.66 10.60 3.51
CA TYR A 4 1.31 10.01 2.22
C TYR A 4 2.32 10.37 1.14
N SER A 5 2.81 11.60 1.15
CA SER A 5 3.92 12.04 0.28
C SER A 5 5.18 11.20 0.52
N LEU A 6 5.53 10.93 1.78
CA LEU A 6 6.66 10.06 2.08
C LEU A 6 6.41 8.61 1.67
N LEU A 7 5.20 8.10 1.89
CA LEU A 7 4.81 6.76 1.46
C LEU A 7 4.92 6.60 -0.05
N PHE A 8 4.48 7.60 -0.82
CA PHE A 8 4.65 7.62 -2.27
C PHE A 8 6.13 7.53 -2.66
N LEU A 9 7.00 8.35 -2.08
CA LEU A 9 8.45 8.29 -2.34
C LEU A 9 9.06 6.94 -1.98
N LYS A 10 8.58 6.31 -0.90
CA LYS A 10 9.03 4.95 -0.56
C LYS A 10 8.59 3.91 -1.59
N CYS A 11 7.38 4.04 -2.13
CA CYS A 11 6.93 3.19 -3.24
C CYS A 11 7.77 3.40 -4.51
N THR A 12 8.23 4.63 -4.81
CA THR A 12 9.06 4.89 -6.00
C THR A 12 10.46 4.29 -5.92
N GLU A 13 10.97 4.05 -4.71
CA GLU A 13 12.26 3.38 -4.48
C GLU A 13 12.13 1.85 -4.41
N TYR A 14 10.92 1.29 -4.56
CA TYR A 14 10.72 -0.15 -4.57
C TYR A 14 11.50 -0.78 -5.75
N GLU A 15 12.35 -1.76 -5.46
CA GLU A 15 13.19 -2.41 -6.47
C GLU A 15 12.38 -3.38 -7.32
N VAL A 16 12.50 -3.26 -8.64
CA VAL A 16 11.87 -4.14 -9.63
C VAL A 16 12.93 -4.65 -10.61
N TYR A 17 12.64 -5.75 -11.28
CA TYR A 17 13.49 -6.27 -12.34
C TYR A 17 13.07 -5.72 -13.70
N LYS A 18 14.01 -5.08 -14.40
CA LYS A 18 13.88 -4.71 -15.82
C LYS A 18 14.83 -5.59 -16.62
N GLY A 19 14.30 -6.67 -17.21
CA GLY A 19 15.13 -7.78 -17.69
C GLY A 19 15.82 -8.48 -16.51
N GLU A 20 17.14 -8.55 -16.51
CA GLU A 20 17.95 -9.18 -15.44
C GLU A 20 18.45 -8.19 -14.38
N THR A 21 18.26 -6.88 -14.60
CA THR A 21 18.79 -5.84 -13.73
C THR A 21 17.72 -5.39 -12.73
N LYS A 22 18.10 -5.29 -11.44
CA LYS A 22 17.29 -4.61 -10.43
C LYS A 22 17.43 -3.09 -10.56
N VAL A 23 16.31 -2.40 -10.67
CA VAL A 23 16.21 -0.95 -10.74
C VAL A 23 15.08 -0.45 -9.83
N PRO A 24 15.17 0.75 -9.25
CA PRO A 24 14.05 1.32 -8.52
C PRO A 24 12.89 1.64 -9.46
N LEU A 25 11.67 1.62 -8.93
CA LEU A 25 10.44 1.81 -9.69
C LEU A 25 10.43 3.11 -10.51
N TRP A 26 11.02 4.20 -10.01
CA TRP A 26 11.06 5.46 -10.77
C TRP A 26 11.84 5.41 -12.09
N GLN A 27 12.66 4.38 -12.32
CA GLN A 27 13.42 4.19 -13.57
C GLN A 27 12.66 3.46 -14.67
N ILE A 28 11.49 2.88 -14.38
CA ILE A 28 10.67 2.20 -15.39
C ILE A 28 9.72 3.18 -16.08
N THR A 29 9.36 2.89 -17.32
CA THR A 29 8.38 3.66 -18.08
C THR A 29 7.09 2.89 -18.32
N LYS A 30 6.02 3.58 -18.77
CA LYS A 30 4.79 2.91 -19.21
C LYS A 30 5.04 1.93 -20.35
N GLU A 31 5.99 2.26 -21.23
CA GLU A 31 6.37 1.43 -22.36
C GLU A 31 7.01 0.12 -21.89
N ASP A 32 7.86 0.17 -20.86
CA ASP A 32 8.47 -1.03 -20.26
C ASP A 32 7.40 -1.98 -19.70
N ILE A 33 6.39 -1.41 -19.01
CA ILE A 33 5.27 -2.17 -18.43
C ILE A 33 4.40 -2.78 -19.54
N LYS A 34 4.04 -1.99 -20.56
CA LYS A 34 3.24 -2.46 -21.70
C LYS A 34 3.95 -3.56 -22.49
N ALA A 35 5.27 -3.49 -22.61
CA ALA A 35 6.10 -4.51 -23.24
C ALA A 35 6.26 -5.78 -22.38
N LYS A 36 5.75 -5.79 -21.14
CA LYS A 36 5.95 -6.88 -20.15
C LYS A 36 7.42 -7.18 -19.85
N ASN A 37 8.27 -6.15 -19.91
CA ASN A 37 9.70 -6.26 -19.63
C ASN A 37 10.06 -5.97 -18.16
N VAL A 38 9.04 -5.72 -17.33
CA VAL A 38 9.19 -5.45 -15.90
C VAL A 38 8.59 -6.59 -15.11
N ASN A 39 9.37 -7.15 -14.20
CA ASN A 39 8.90 -8.04 -13.14
C ASN A 39 8.97 -7.28 -11.80
N PHE A 40 7.81 -7.09 -11.18
CA PHE A 40 7.69 -6.36 -9.92
C PHE A 40 8.11 -7.18 -8.68
N ASP A 41 8.49 -8.45 -8.85
CA ASP A 41 8.96 -9.32 -7.77
C ASP A 41 7.95 -9.40 -6.59
N LEU A 42 6.66 -9.40 -6.91
CA LEU A 42 5.59 -9.40 -5.93
C LEU A 42 5.26 -10.82 -5.50
N PRO A 43 4.91 -11.05 -4.22
CA PRO A 43 4.58 -12.39 -3.72
C PRO A 43 3.21 -12.89 -4.20
N TRP A 44 2.37 -12.01 -4.74
CA TRP A 44 1.02 -12.34 -5.21
C TRP A 44 0.98 -12.54 -6.72
N SER A 45 0.21 -13.53 -7.17
CA SER A 45 0.04 -13.80 -8.60
C SER A 45 -0.96 -12.88 -9.29
N SER A 46 -1.88 -12.28 -8.52
CA SER A 46 -2.96 -11.46 -9.04
C SER A 46 -3.48 -10.45 -8.02
N ILE A 47 -4.25 -9.47 -8.49
CA ILE A 47 -4.87 -8.50 -7.59
C ILE A 47 -5.95 -9.14 -6.71
N GLN A 48 -6.57 -10.24 -7.14
CA GLN A 48 -7.50 -11.01 -6.31
C GLN A 48 -6.78 -11.72 -5.16
N ASP A 49 -5.62 -12.33 -5.45
CA ASP A 49 -4.77 -12.96 -4.43
C ASP A 49 -4.30 -11.95 -3.37
N LEU A 50 -3.90 -10.75 -3.81
CA LEU A 50 -3.60 -9.64 -2.90
C LEU A 50 -4.83 -9.20 -2.08
N ALA A 51 -6.01 -9.10 -2.69
CA ALA A 51 -7.24 -8.73 -1.98
C ALA A 51 -7.58 -9.74 -0.87
N ILE A 52 -7.46 -11.04 -1.15
CA ILE A 52 -7.66 -12.12 -0.18
C ILE A 52 -6.62 -12.02 0.94
N THR A 53 -5.36 -11.84 0.59
CA THR A 53 -4.27 -11.68 1.57
C THR A 53 -4.54 -10.50 2.51
N LEU A 54 -4.94 -9.35 1.98
CA LEU A 54 -5.28 -8.17 2.78
C LEU A 54 -6.48 -8.41 3.71
N PHE A 55 -7.50 -9.13 3.24
CA PHE A 55 -8.64 -9.51 4.06
C PHE A 55 -8.23 -10.41 5.24
N ASP A 56 -7.36 -11.39 5.00
CA ASP A 56 -6.86 -12.28 6.04
C ASP A 56 -5.97 -11.55 7.04
N ILE A 57 -5.05 -10.68 6.57
CA ILE A 57 -4.25 -9.81 7.46
C ILE A 57 -5.15 -8.92 8.31
N LEU A 58 -6.21 -8.33 7.73
CA LEU A 58 -7.17 -7.52 8.48
C LEU A 58 -7.90 -8.32 9.56
N LYS A 59 -8.35 -9.53 9.22
CA LYS A 59 -9.02 -10.43 10.17
C LYS A 59 -8.11 -10.81 11.32
N ASP A 60 -6.86 -11.14 11.03
CA ASP A 60 -5.84 -11.45 12.04
C ASP A 60 -5.48 -10.23 12.88
N GLN A 61 -5.28 -9.08 12.24
CA GLN A 61 -4.98 -7.83 12.93
C GLN A 61 -6.10 -7.40 13.87
N ARG A 62 -7.38 -7.66 13.54
CA ARG A 62 -8.51 -7.38 14.44
C ARG A 62 -8.46 -8.25 15.70
N ARG A 63 -8.06 -9.51 15.57
CA ARG A 63 -8.00 -10.50 16.66
C ARG A 63 -6.73 -10.37 17.52
N ASN A 64 -5.59 -10.08 16.91
CA ASN A 64 -4.30 -10.03 17.59
C ASN A 64 -4.11 -8.67 18.28
N PRO A 65 -3.83 -8.60 19.60
CA PRO A 65 -3.52 -7.33 20.27
C PRO A 65 -2.30 -6.63 19.65
N ASP A 66 -1.31 -7.39 19.20
CA ASP A 66 -0.08 -6.87 18.62
C ASP A 66 -0.25 -6.51 17.13
N LEU A 67 0.60 -5.60 16.66
CA LEU A 67 0.65 -5.23 15.25
C LEU A 67 1.42 -6.29 14.46
N THR A 68 0.75 -6.92 13.49
CA THR A 68 1.38 -7.79 12.50
C THR A 68 2.34 -6.99 11.62
N TYR A 69 3.41 -7.58 11.11
CA TYR A 69 4.25 -6.89 10.12
C TYR A 69 3.44 -6.57 8.85
N LEU A 70 3.69 -5.39 8.24
CA LEU A 70 3.01 -4.94 7.04
C LEU A 70 3.99 -4.18 6.15
N ASN A 71 4.28 -4.71 4.95
CA ASN A 71 5.07 -4.03 3.94
C ASN A 71 4.13 -3.17 3.06
N LEU A 72 3.94 -1.92 3.45
CA LEU A 72 2.94 -1.05 2.83
C LEU A 72 3.34 -0.64 1.41
N GLU A 73 4.64 -0.48 1.17
CA GLU A 73 5.22 -0.19 -0.14
C GLU A 73 4.92 -1.32 -1.14
N GLU A 74 5.24 -2.56 -0.79
CA GLU A 74 5.00 -3.74 -1.62
C GLU A 74 3.51 -3.95 -1.92
N ILE A 75 2.64 -3.73 -0.93
CA ILE A 75 1.19 -3.78 -1.11
C ILE A 75 0.72 -2.72 -2.11
N LEU A 76 1.16 -1.47 -1.99
CA LEU A 76 0.73 -0.40 -2.88
C LEU A 76 1.22 -0.60 -4.31
N VAL A 77 2.47 -1.07 -4.48
CA VAL A 77 3.00 -1.51 -5.78
C VAL A 77 2.15 -2.66 -6.34
N GLY A 78 1.79 -3.62 -5.50
CA GLY A 78 0.90 -4.73 -5.87
C GLY A 78 -0.47 -4.27 -6.38
N ILE A 79 -1.16 -3.38 -5.65
CA ILE A 79 -2.46 -2.84 -6.08
C ILE A 79 -2.32 -2.07 -7.40
N SER A 80 -1.19 -1.39 -7.60
CA SER A 80 -0.95 -0.61 -8.80
C SER A 80 -0.72 -1.47 -10.04
N PHE A 81 0.07 -2.55 -9.95
CA PHE A 81 0.59 -3.24 -11.14
C PHE A 81 0.17 -4.71 -11.31
N LEU A 82 -0.45 -5.35 -10.30
CA LEU A 82 -1.00 -6.69 -10.47
C LEU A 82 -2.19 -6.67 -11.42
N ASN A 83 -2.22 -7.66 -12.33
CA ASN A 83 -3.34 -7.88 -13.22
C ASN A 83 -4.40 -8.77 -12.57
N SER A 84 -5.63 -8.64 -13.03
CA SER A 84 -6.73 -9.53 -12.68
C SER A 84 -6.54 -10.89 -13.33
N GLU A 85 -6.88 -11.95 -12.61
CA GLU A 85 -7.04 -13.27 -13.21
C GLU A 85 -8.17 -13.26 -14.26
N SER A 86 -7.87 -13.79 -15.44
CA SER A 86 -8.88 -14.06 -16.45
C SER A 86 -9.64 -15.34 -16.08
N SER A 87 -10.71 -15.21 -15.27
CA SER A 87 -11.94 -16.04 -15.23
C SER A 87 -12.45 -16.41 -13.83
N GLY A 88 -13.78 -16.52 -13.70
CA GLY A 88 -14.46 -17.42 -12.76
C GLY A 88 -14.88 -16.88 -11.38
N THR A 89 -14.16 -15.92 -10.79
CA THR A 89 -14.44 -15.46 -9.41
C THR A 89 -15.37 -14.25 -9.32
N LEU A 90 -16.04 -14.06 -8.18
CA LEU A 90 -16.90 -12.88 -7.86
C LEU A 90 -16.18 -11.52 -8.05
N ILE A 91 -14.85 -11.50 -7.97
CA ILE A 91 -13.98 -10.35 -8.23
C ILE A 91 -13.31 -10.50 -9.61
N SER A 92 -14.07 -10.79 -10.66
CA SER A 92 -13.53 -11.01 -12.02
C SER A 92 -13.11 -9.73 -12.75
N ASN A 93 -13.40 -8.56 -12.18
CA ASN A 93 -13.09 -7.26 -12.76
C ASN A 93 -11.95 -6.57 -11.98
N GLN A 94 -10.90 -6.13 -12.68
CA GLN A 94 -9.76 -5.38 -12.17
C GLN A 94 -10.16 -4.22 -11.26
N ASP A 95 -11.19 -3.46 -11.63
CA ASP A 95 -11.62 -2.28 -10.88
C ASP A 95 -12.23 -2.68 -9.54
N MET A 96 -13.05 -3.75 -9.53
CA MET A 96 -13.63 -4.27 -8.29
C MET A 96 -12.55 -4.84 -7.35
N ALA A 97 -11.55 -5.54 -7.91
CA ALA A 97 -10.43 -6.05 -7.12
C ALA A 97 -9.58 -4.92 -6.52
N THR A 98 -9.33 -3.88 -7.31
CA THR A 98 -8.62 -2.67 -6.84
C THR A 98 -9.38 -2.02 -5.69
N ILE A 99 -10.69 -1.80 -5.85
CA ILE A 99 -11.54 -1.20 -4.81
C ILE A 99 -11.53 -2.06 -3.54
N ALA A 100 -11.63 -3.38 -3.68
CA ALA A 100 -11.56 -4.30 -2.55
C ALA A 100 -10.22 -4.19 -1.80
N CYS A 101 -9.09 -4.18 -2.51
CA CYS A 101 -7.78 -3.99 -1.91
C CYS A 101 -7.69 -2.67 -1.14
N ILE A 102 -8.12 -1.57 -1.76
CA ILE A 102 -8.08 -0.24 -1.13
C ILE A 102 -8.94 -0.21 0.13
N ASN A 103 -10.15 -0.76 0.08
CA ASN A 103 -11.05 -0.80 1.25
C ASN A 103 -10.47 -1.67 2.37
N HIS A 104 -9.92 -2.85 2.06
CA HIS A 104 -9.29 -3.70 3.06
C HIS A 104 -8.05 -3.04 3.67
N LEU A 105 -7.25 -2.34 2.86
CA LEU A 105 -6.08 -1.61 3.33
C LEU A 105 -6.44 -0.40 4.20
N ASP A 106 -7.47 0.37 3.82
CA ASP A 106 -8.02 1.49 4.59
C ASP A 106 -8.52 1.03 5.98
N ASP A 107 -9.31 -0.05 6.00
CA ASP A 107 -9.78 -0.69 7.23
C ASP A 107 -8.62 -1.19 8.10
N LEU A 108 -7.60 -1.79 7.48
CA LEU A 108 -6.42 -2.33 8.16
C LEU A 108 -5.61 -1.21 8.80
N LEU A 109 -5.26 -0.16 8.05
CA LEU A 109 -4.51 0.99 8.57
C LEU A 109 -5.29 1.71 9.67
N SER A 110 -6.60 1.91 9.48
CA SER A 110 -7.47 2.50 10.52
C SER A 110 -7.51 1.67 11.80
N THR A 111 -7.60 0.34 11.67
CA THR A 111 -7.56 -0.59 12.80
C THR A 111 -6.22 -0.52 13.52
N ARG A 112 -5.11 -0.49 12.78
CA ARG A 112 -3.75 -0.45 13.33
C ARG A 112 -3.46 0.87 14.03
N ILE A 113 -3.82 2.00 13.42
CA ILE A 113 -3.71 3.33 14.05
C ILE A 113 -4.53 3.39 15.34
N SER A 114 -5.76 2.87 15.31
CA SER A 114 -6.61 2.81 16.51
C SER A 114 -5.99 1.97 17.63
N LYS A 115 -5.35 0.84 17.29
CA LYS A 115 -4.60 0.03 18.26
C LYS A 115 -3.40 0.78 18.82
N ILE A 116 -2.61 1.44 17.98
CA ILE A 116 -1.49 2.29 18.41
C ILE A 116 -2.00 3.36 19.38
N CYS A 117 -3.08 4.06 19.05
CA CYS A 117 -3.69 5.08 19.90
C CYS A 117 -4.19 4.52 21.25
N ALA A 118 -4.82 3.35 21.26
CA ALA A 118 -5.32 2.72 22.48
C ALA A 118 -4.18 2.29 23.45
N HIS A 119 -3.02 1.91 22.92
CA HIS A 119 -1.86 1.49 23.72
C HIS A 119 -0.96 2.67 24.14
N ASN A 120 -1.08 3.84 23.48
CA ASN A 120 -0.22 5.01 23.70
C ASN A 120 -0.60 5.93 24.87
N VAL A 121 -1.33 5.42 25.86
CA VAL A 121 -1.42 6.14 27.15
C VAL A 121 -0.06 6.10 27.88
N LEU A 122 0.79 5.07 27.68
CA LEU A 122 2.06 4.92 28.43
C LEU A 122 3.24 4.16 27.74
N MET A 123 3.13 3.67 26.48
CA MET A 123 4.19 2.80 25.89
C MET A 123 4.87 3.35 24.62
N LYS A 124 6.07 2.82 24.34
CA LYS A 124 6.87 3.09 23.13
C LYS A 124 6.14 2.58 21.87
N MET A 125 6.31 3.29 20.76
CA MET A 125 5.78 2.89 19.45
C MET A 125 6.18 1.44 19.10
N PRO A 126 5.25 0.58 18.62
CA PRO A 126 5.59 -0.79 18.24
C PRO A 126 6.67 -0.83 17.15
N GLU A 127 7.61 -1.78 17.24
CA GLU A 127 8.68 -1.95 16.25
C GLU A 127 8.13 -2.33 14.87
N THR A 128 7.03 -3.07 14.84
CA THR A 128 6.30 -3.50 13.63
C THR A 128 5.44 -2.40 13.01
N ALA A 129 5.38 -1.20 13.60
CA ALA A 129 4.74 -0.06 12.97
C ALA A 129 5.60 0.45 11.80
N CYS A 130 4.98 0.63 10.64
CA CYS A 130 5.68 1.15 9.47
C CYS A 130 5.92 2.67 9.62
N LEU A 131 6.77 3.23 8.75
CA LEU A 131 7.13 4.65 8.80
C LEU A 131 5.90 5.56 8.61
N PHE A 132 4.98 5.18 7.73
CA PHE A 132 3.70 5.87 7.55
C PHE A 132 2.92 5.95 8.86
N GLU A 133 2.79 4.84 9.59
CA GLU A 133 2.05 4.80 10.86
C GLU A 133 2.71 5.63 11.96
N LYS A 134 4.05 5.63 12.00
CA LYS A 134 4.84 6.47 12.92
C LYS A 134 4.58 7.96 12.69
N ILE A 135 4.54 8.37 11.43
CA ILE A 135 4.30 9.76 11.06
C ILE A 135 2.83 10.12 11.24
N ALA A 136 1.90 9.27 10.79
CA ALA A 136 0.46 9.46 10.97
C ALA A 136 0.08 9.56 12.46
N PHE A 137 0.78 8.84 13.33
CA PHE A 137 0.62 8.96 14.78
C PHE A 137 1.21 10.25 15.36
N GLY A 138 2.33 10.74 14.82
CA GLY A 138 3.02 11.95 15.30
C GLY A 138 2.24 13.26 15.09
N PHE A 139 1.17 13.25 14.29
CA PHE A 139 0.27 14.39 14.14
C PHE A 139 -0.88 14.30 15.15
N PRO A 140 -1.30 15.41 15.78
CA PRO A 140 -2.39 15.42 16.74
C PRO A 140 -3.69 14.96 16.06
N GLN A 141 -4.01 13.67 16.23
CA GLN A 141 -5.25 13.06 15.79
C GLN A 141 -6.39 13.66 16.63
N LYS A 142 -7.37 14.33 16.00
CA LYS A 142 -8.62 14.64 16.71
C LYS A 142 -9.26 13.30 17.10
N LYS A 143 -9.73 13.19 18.34
CA LYS A 143 -10.17 11.92 18.98
C LYS A 143 -11.28 11.12 18.26
N ASP A 144 -11.85 11.62 17.16
CA ASP A 144 -12.96 10.99 16.43
C ASP A 144 -12.83 11.09 14.90
N VAL A 145 -11.61 11.21 14.36
CA VAL A 145 -11.43 11.18 12.90
C VAL A 145 -11.48 9.73 12.45
N LYS A 146 -12.59 9.32 11.82
CA LYS A 146 -12.48 8.30 10.77
C LYS A 146 -11.47 8.84 9.77
N ILE A 147 -10.22 8.41 9.87
CA ILE A 147 -9.21 8.75 8.89
C ILE A 147 -9.65 8.03 7.64
N THR A 148 -10.32 8.72 6.73
CA THR A 148 -10.58 8.16 5.41
C THR A 148 -9.23 8.18 4.68
N VAL A 149 -8.47 7.08 4.81
CA VAL A 149 -7.15 6.88 4.19
C VAL A 149 -7.34 6.68 2.67
N ASN A 150 -8.51 6.15 2.29
CA ASN A 150 -8.89 5.75 0.93
C ASN A 150 -8.59 6.80 -0.18
N PRO A 151 -8.96 8.10 -0.07
CA PRO A 151 -8.69 9.06 -1.15
C PRO A 151 -7.20 9.26 -1.41
N GLU A 152 -6.37 9.29 -0.36
CA GLU A 152 -4.93 9.48 -0.51
C GLU A 152 -4.24 8.21 -1.01
N LEU A 153 -4.66 7.01 -0.55
CA LEU A 153 -4.19 5.74 -1.11
C LEU A 153 -4.55 5.64 -2.61
N THR A 154 -5.77 6.03 -2.98
CA THR A 154 -6.22 6.03 -4.37
C THR A 154 -5.36 6.94 -5.24
N LYS A 155 -5.02 8.15 -4.75
CA LYS A 155 -4.10 9.06 -5.45
C LYS A 155 -2.71 8.44 -5.64
N ILE A 156 -2.15 7.83 -4.59
CA ILE A 156 -0.85 7.13 -4.68
C ILE A 156 -0.91 6.05 -5.76
N ILE A 157 -1.93 5.19 -5.72
CA ILE A 157 -2.10 4.08 -6.66
C ILE A 157 -2.22 4.59 -8.10
N GLN A 158 -3.00 5.66 -8.32
CA GLN A 158 -3.17 6.28 -9.63
C GLN A 158 -1.86 6.87 -10.16
N ARG A 159 -1.11 7.60 -9.33
CA ARG A 159 0.20 8.16 -9.70
C ARG A 159 1.19 7.06 -10.07
N LEU A 160 1.27 6.00 -9.27
CA LEU A 160 2.12 4.83 -9.55
C LEU A 160 1.73 4.18 -10.89
N ARG A 161 0.45 3.90 -11.12
CA ARG A 161 -0.07 3.36 -12.40
C ARG A 161 0.28 4.25 -13.59
N ASN A 162 0.27 5.55 -13.38
CA ASN A 162 0.62 6.52 -14.40
C ASN A 162 2.12 6.78 -14.53
N CYS A 163 2.98 6.10 -13.76
CA CYS A 163 4.41 6.36 -13.72
C CYS A 163 4.73 7.86 -13.49
N GLU A 164 3.88 8.56 -12.74
CA GLU A 164 4.03 9.98 -12.40
C GLU A 164 5.00 10.12 -11.22
N PHE A 165 6.24 9.69 -11.46
CA PHE A 165 7.31 9.65 -10.47
C PHE A 165 8.04 11.00 -10.33
N GLU A 166 7.80 11.94 -11.26
CA GLU A 166 8.38 13.27 -11.19
C GLU A 166 8.02 13.93 -9.86
N SER A 167 9.07 14.41 -9.19
CA SER A 167 8.98 14.96 -7.87
C SER A 167 8.36 16.36 -7.92
N GLU A 168 7.38 16.62 -7.07
CA GLU A 168 7.09 17.98 -6.59
C GLU A 168 8.24 18.54 -5.70
N LEU A 169 9.44 17.93 -5.71
CA LEU A 169 10.62 18.35 -4.93
C LEU A 169 11.58 19.27 -5.70
N LEU A 170 11.16 19.84 -6.83
CA LEU A 170 11.94 20.84 -7.59
C LEU A 170 11.34 22.25 -7.60
N ASN A 171 10.39 22.57 -6.70
CA ASN A 171 9.95 23.96 -6.47
C ASN A 171 9.90 24.30 -4.97
#